data_AF-A0A917IHM2-F1
#
_entry.id   AF-A0A917IHM2-F1
#
_cell.length_a   1.000
_cell.length_b   1.000
_cell.length_c   1.000
_cell.angle_alpha   90.00
_cell.angle_beta   90.00
_cell.angle_gamma   90.00
#
_symmetry.space_group_name_H-M   'P 1'
#
loop_
_entity.id
_entity.type
_entity.pdbx_description
1 polymer ?
#
loop_
_entity_poly.entity_id
_entity_poly.type
_entity_poly.pdbx_seq_one_letter_code
_entity_poly.pdbx_strand_id
1 'polypeptide(L)'
;MPRLRQRPGQGPGEVPVELLRRGEPLWDDPAASRRWFERHGLTPGQTFDVGPACRRKEAIWAWLVANGYGNPTYPKFPDWHRVNQLSIEGSWSADATRERLSKVKGQ
;
A
#
# COMPACT_ATOMS: atom_id res chain seq x y z
N MET A 1 22.44 -15.26 -1.75
CA MET A 1 21.22 -14.44 -1.76
C MET A 1 20.94 -13.99 -3.19
N PRO A 2 19.92 -14.53 -3.88
CA PRO A 2 19.59 -14.05 -5.22
C PRO A 2 19.13 -12.59 -5.12
N ARG A 3 19.87 -11.68 -5.77
CA ARG A 3 19.44 -10.29 -5.97
C ARG A 3 18.12 -10.32 -6.73
N LEU A 4 17.05 -9.82 -6.11
CA LEU A 4 15.79 -9.53 -6.79
C LEU A 4 16.14 -8.71 -8.03
N ARG A 5 15.98 -9.30 -9.21
CA ARG A 5 16.20 -8.64 -10.50
C ARG A 5 15.26 -7.43 -10.51
N GLN A 6 15.82 -6.23 -10.36
CA GLN A 6 15.13 -5.01 -10.74
C GLN A 6 14.71 -5.18 -12.20
N ARG A 7 13.40 -5.19 -12.45
CA ARG A 7 12.88 -5.19 -13.82
C ARG A 7 13.37 -3.88 -14.47
N PRO A 8 14.08 -3.93 -15.61
CA PRO A 8 14.44 -2.74 -16.34
C PRO A 8 13.16 -2.16 -16.96
N GLY A 9 12.71 -1.01 -16.45
CA GLY A 9 11.51 -0.34 -16.94
C GLY A 9 10.80 0.61 -15.98
N GLN A 10 11.14 0.62 -14.69
CA GLN A 10 10.57 1.60 -13.73
C GLN A 10 11.68 2.53 -13.25
N GLY A 11 11.78 3.70 -13.90
CA GLY A 11 12.40 4.87 -13.26
C GLY A 11 11.56 5.29 -12.03
N PRO A 12 11.78 6.49 -11.47
CA PRO A 12 10.83 7.11 -10.54
C PRO A 12 9.50 7.37 -11.29
N GLY A 13 8.72 6.31 -11.49
CA GLY A 13 7.53 6.26 -12.34
C GLY A 13 6.30 6.58 -11.50
N GLU A 14 5.46 7.46 -12.03
CA GLU A 14 4.26 8.06 -11.42
C GLU A 14 3.57 7.17 -10.38
N VAL A 15 3.32 7.75 -9.20
CA VAL A 15 2.47 7.11 -8.19
C VAL A 15 1.14 6.73 -8.87
N PRO A 16 0.72 5.45 -8.82
CA PRO A 16 -0.57 5.05 -9.38
C PRO A 16 -1.69 5.95 -8.85
N VAL A 17 -2.51 6.48 -9.75
CA VAL A 17 -3.55 7.45 -9.41
C VAL A 17 -4.53 6.90 -8.36
N GLU A 18 -4.71 5.59 -8.33
CA GLU A 18 -5.57 4.91 -7.38
C GLU A 18 -5.02 4.95 -5.95
N LEU A 19 -3.69 5.06 -5.79
CA LEU A 19 -3.05 5.31 -4.51
C LEU A 19 -3.18 6.76 -4.06
N LEU A 20 -3.38 7.71 -4.99
CA LEU A 20 -3.59 9.12 -4.66
C LEU A 20 -5.04 9.37 -4.23
N ARG A 21 -6.01 8.65 -4.80
CA ARG A 21 -7.44 8.86 -4.55
C ARG A 21 -7.95 7.99 -3.41
N ARG A 22 -8.49 8.63 -2.38
CA ARG A 22 -9.03 7.98 -1.18
C ARG A 22 -10.23 7.08 -1.47
N GLY A 23 -11.19 7.60 -2.22
CA GLY A 23 -12.47 6.96 -2.49
C GLY A 23 -12.50 6.13 -3.76
N GLU A 24 -11.36 5.57 -4.19
CA GLU A 24 -11.41 4.72 -5.38
C GLU A 24 -12.21 3.43 -5.09
N PRO A 25 -13.25 3.14 -5.89
CA PRO A 25 -14.13 1.99 -5.64
C PRO A 25 -13.41 0.64 -5.62
N LEU A 26 -12.21 0.56 -6.21
CA LEU A 26 -11.42 -0.67 -6.21
C LEU A 26 -11.03 -1.11 -4.79
N TRP A 27 -10.91 -0.16 -3.85
CA TRP A 27 -10.59 -0.45 -2.47
C TRP A 27 -11.79 -1.00 -1.71
N ASP A 28 -13.02 -0.85 -2.23
CA ASP A 28 -14.23 -1.40 -1.62
C ASP A 28 -14.44 -2.88 -1.98
N ASP A 29 -13.99 -3.34 -3.17
CA ASP A 29 -14.09 -4.74 -3.61
C ASP A 29 -12.77 -5.54 -3.40
N PRO A 30 -12.76 -6.59 -2.55
CA PRO A 30 -11.55 -7.37 -2.27
C PRO A 30 -10.97 -8.01 -3.53
N ALA A 31 -11.82 -8.43 -4.48
CA ALA A 31 -11.38 -9.04 -5.72
C ALA A 31 -10.70 -8.00 -6.64
N ALA A 32 -11.28 -6.81 -6.78
CA ALA A 32 -10.66 -5.70 -7.51
C ALA A 32 -9.32 -5.29 -6.90
N SER A 33 -9.26 -5.16 -5.58
CA SER A 33 -8.02 -4.89 -4.85
C SER A 33 -6.96 -5.99 -5.11
N ARG A 34 -7.31 -7.28 -5.07
CA ARG A 34 -6.36 -8.37 -5.39
C ARG A 34 -5.83 -8.29 -6.81
N ARG A 35 -6.71 -8.06 -7.79
CA ARG A 35 -6.31 -7.86 -9.20
C ARG A 35 -5.38 -6.66 -9.37
N TRP A 36 -5.54 -5.61 -8.57
CA TRP A 36 -4.62 -4.47 -8.56
C TRP A 36 -3.23 -4.91 -8.05
N PHE A 37 -3.16 -5.59 -6.90
CA PHE A 37 -1.90 -6.13 -6.37
C PHE A 37 -1.18 -7.05 -7.38
N GLU A 38 -1.90 -7.98 -8.00
CA GLU A 38 -1.37 -8.90 -9.01
C GLU A 38 -0.79 -8.15 -10.23
N ARG A 39 -1.52 -7.16 -10.74
CA ARG A 39 -1.09 -6.32 -11.87
C ARG A 39 0.20 -5.56 -11.57
N HIS A 40 0.38 -5.13 -10.34
CA HIS A 40 1.59 -4.44 -9.88
C HIS A 40 2.68 -5.38 -9.35
N GLY A 41 2.45 -6.70 -9.35
CA GLY A 41 3.41 -7.68 -8.83
C GLY A 41 3.63 -7.55 -7.32
N LEU A 42 2.61 -7.14 -6.57
CA LEU A 42 2.65 -6.89 -5.13
C LEU A 42 1.91 -7.99 -4.37
N THR A 43 2.27 -8.19 -3.11
CA THR A 43 1.60 -9.14 -2.21
C THR A 43 0.83 -8.40 -1.12
N PRO A 44 -0.47 -8.71 -0.90
CA PRO A 44 -1.24 -8.17 0.22
C PRO A 44 -0.64 -8.52 1.59
N GLY A 45 -0.89 -7.67 2.57
CA GLY A 45 -0.52 -7.90 3.96
C GLY A 45 -1.60 -8.63 4.75
N GLN A 46 -1.41 -8.72 6.06
CA GLN A 46 -2.29 -9.45 6.99
C GLN A 46 -3.63 -8.74 7.26
N THR A 47 -3.72 -7.45 6.97
CA THR A 47 -4.91 -6.62 7.21
C THR A 47 -5.73 -6.39 5.94
N PHE A 48 -5.40 -7.04 4.83
CA PHE A 48 -6.11 -6.92 3.56
C PHE A 48 -7.63 -7.14 3.72
N ASP A 49 -8.05 -8.23 4.36
CA ASP A 49 -9.47 -8.57 4.49
C ASP A 49 -10.17 -7.85 5.67
N VAL A 50 -9.60 -6.73 6.17
CA VAL A 50 -10.20 -5.95 7.28
C VAL A 50 -11.21 -4.93 6.75
N GLY A 51 -10.87 -4.21 5.68
CA GLY A 51 -11.68 -3.11 5.18
C GLY A 51 -10.99 -2.33 4.07
N PRO A 52 -11.71 -1.42 3.40
CA PRO A 52 -11.17 -0.63 2.29
C PRO A 52 -9.97 0.24 2.68
N ALA A 53 -9.99 0.87 3.86
CA ALA A 53 -8.86 1.70 4.30
C ALA A 53 -7.61 0.84 4.55
N CYS A 54 -7.78 -0.36 5.11
CA CYS A 54 -6.69 -1.32 5.28
C CYS A 54 -6.11 -1.79 3.93
N ARG A 55 -6.95 -2.12 2.94
CA ARG A 55 -6.49 -2.54 1.60
C ARG A 55 -5.67 -1.47 0.90
N ARG A 56 -6.15 -0.23 0.88
CA ARG A 56 -5.39 0.87 0.29
C ARG A 56 -4.09 1.14 1.05
N LYS A 57 -4.10 1.09 2.39
CA LYS A 57 -2.89 1.24 3.20
C LYS A 57 -1.84 0.20 2.85
N GLU A 58 -2.23 -1.05 2.69
CA GLU A 58 -1.31 -2.12 2.29
C GLU A 58 -0.81 -1.94 0.86
N ALA A 59 -1.66 -1.49 -0.06
CA ALA A 59 -1.27 -1.20 -1.43
C ALA A 59 -0.20 -0.11 -1.49
N ILE A 60 -0.39 0.98 -0.73
CA ILE A 60 0.59 2.05 -0.57
C ILE A 60 1.90 1.49 -0.02
N TRP A 61 1.84 0.74 1.08
CA TRP A 61 3.04 0.17 1.69
C TRP A 61 3.80 -0.72 0.70
N ALA A 62 3.12 -1.69 0.10
CA ALA A 62 3.72 -2.64 -0.82
C ALA A 62 4.35 -1.93 -2.03
N TRP A 63 3.64 -0.94 -2.61
CA TRP A 63 4.16 -0.15 -3.72
C TRP A 63 5.40 0.65 -3.33
N LEU A 64 5.39 1.32 -2.16
CA LEU A 64 6.52 2.12 -1.69
C LEU A 64 7.77 1.28 -1.48
N VAL A 65 7.63 0.12 -0.82
CA VAL A 65 8.74 -0.81 -0.60
C VAL A 65 9.27 -1.35 -1.92
N ALA A 66 8.39 -1.74 -2.85
CA ALA A 66 8.79 -2.27 -4.16
C ALA A 66 9.53 -1.25 -5.03
N ASN A 67 9.23 0.05 -4.87
CA ASN A 67 9.85 1.14 -5.63
C ASN A 67 11.03 1.81 -4.91
N GLY A 68 11.53 1.23 -3.81
CA GLY A 68 12.73 1.73 -3.13
C GLY A 68 12.50 2.95 -2.23
N TYR A 69 11.24 3.29 -1.91
CA TYR A 69 10.88 4.30 -0.91
C TYR A 69 10.87 3.73 0.52
N GLY A 70 11.69 2.71 0.76
CA GLY A 70 11.88 2.14 2.09
C GLY A 70 12.77 3.00 2.97
N ASN A 71 12.59 2.90 4.28
CA ASN A 71 13.49 3.50 5.27
C ASN A 71 14.89 2.88 5.12
N PRO A 72 15.98 3.66 5.05
CA PRO A 72 17.33 3.13 4.88
C PRO A 72 17.74 2.13 5.98
N THR A 73 17.31 2.37 7.22
CA THR A 73 17.57 1.49 8.37
C THR A 73 16.61 0.30 8.40
N TYR A 74 15.39 0.48 7.89
CA TYR A 74 14.35 -0.54 7.87
C TYR A 74 13.73 -0.65 6.47
N PRO A 75 14.41 -1.28 5.48
CA PRO A 75 14.00 -1.25 4.08
C PRO A 75 12.61 -1.84 3.79
N LYS A 76 12.09 -2.65 4.72
CA LYS A 76 10.74 -3.23 4.66
C LYS A 76 9.64 -2.27 5.09
N PHE A 77 9.99 -1.11 5.65
CA PHE A 77 9.07 -0.07 6.11
C PHE A 77 9.18 1.15 5.21
N PRO A 78 8.09 1.85 4.89
CA PRO A 78 8.15 3.07 4.12
C PRO A 78 8.94 4.16 4.84
N ASP A 79 9.70 4.94 4.09
CA ASP A 79 10.24 6.22 4.56
C ASP A 79 9.16 7.29 4.46
N TRP A 80 8.44 7.52 5.57
CA TRP A 80 7.32 8.47 5.61
C TRP A 80 7.69 9.91 5.22
N HIS A 81 8.96 10.32 5.38
CA HIS A 81 9.39 11.64 4.94
C HIS A 81 9.40 11.71 3.40
N ARG A 82 9.97 10.70 2.74
CA ARG A 82 9.94 10.59 1.26
C ARG A 82 8.54 10.39 0.72
N VAL A 83 7.68 9.67 1.45
CA VAL A 83 6.27 9.46 1.07
C VAL A 83 5.48 10.76 1.06
N ASN A 84 5.66 11.60 2.08
CA ASN A 84 4.97 12.89 2.16
C ASN A 84 5.32 13.79 0.96
N GLN A 85 6.54 13.71 0.42
CA GLN A 85 6.95 14.44 -0.79
C GLN A 85 6.18 13.98 -2.05
N LEU A 86 5.68 12.75 -2.06
CA LEU A 86 4.88 12.20 -3.16
C LEU A 86 3.41 12.67 -3.13
N SER A 87 3.02 13.50 -2.15
CA SER A 87 1.63 13.95 -1.94
C SER A 87 0.63 12.80 -1.83
N ILE A 88 1.10 11.60 -1.45
CA ILE A 88 0.22 10.51 -1.05
C ILE A 88 -0.38 10.95 0.28
N GLU A 89 -1.65 11.38 0.27
CA GLU A 89 -2.32 11.96 1.44
C GLU A 89 -2.10 11.09 2.68
N GLY A 90 -1.24 11.56 3.57
CA GLY A 90 -0.72 10.82 4.72
C GLY A 90 -1.58 11.04 5.95
N SER A 91 -2.74 10.39 6.03
CA SER A 91 -3.49 10.27 7.30
C SER A 91 -4.30 8.96 7.39
N TRP A 92 -3.66 7.81 7.16
CA TRP A 92 -4.38 6.53 7.00
C TRP A 92 -4.29 5.61 8.23
N SER A 93 -3.67 6.08 9.30
CA SER A 93 -3.65 5.37 10.58
C SER A 93 -5.04 5.30 11.19
N ALA A 94 -5.79 6.41 11.22
CA ALA A 94 -7.04 6.49 11.98
C ALA A 94 -8.15 5.58 11.42
N ASP A 95 -8.45 5.64 10.13
CA ASP A 95 -9.54 4.85 9.54
C ASP A 95 -9.19 3.36 9.46
N ALA A 96 -7.97 3.01 9.06
CA ALA A 96 -7.51 1.62 9.13
C ALA A 96 -7.49 1.10 10.58
N THR A 97 -7.17 1.96 11.58
CA THR A 97 -7.25 1.59 13.00
C THR A 97 -8.70 1.38 13.44
N ARG A 98 -9.62 2.26 13.04
CA ARG A 98 -11.06 2.10 13.30
C ARG A 98 -11.60 0.80 12.71
N GLU A 99 -11.27 0.47 11.46
CA GLU A 99 -11.66 -0.79 10.83
C GLU A 99 -11.11 -2.00 11.60
N ARG A 100 -9.82 -1.98 11.97
CA ARG A 100 -9.21 -3.06 12.77
C ARG A 100 -9.88 -3.22 14.13
N LEU A 101 -10.11 -2.13 14.85
CA LEU A 101 -10.79 -2.16 16.15
C LEU A 101 -12.24 -2.65 16.03
N SER A 102 -12.94 -2.28 14.96
CA SER A 102 -14.31 -2.74 14.70
C SER A 102 -14.36 -4.24 14.45
N LYS A 103 -13.39 -4.79 13.72
CA LYS A 103 -13.28 -6.24 13.48
C LYS A 103 -12.97 -7.03 14.76
N VAL A 104 -12.16 -6.49 15.67
CA VAL A 104 -11.83 -7.12 16.96
C VAL A 104 -13.03 -7.11 17.92
N LYS A 105 -13.88 -6.08 17.89
CA LYS A 105 -15.08 -5.99 18.75
C LYS A 105 -16.26 -6.86 18.29
N GLY A 106 -16.23 -7.36 17.06
CA GLY A 106 -17.29 -8.19 16.47
C GLY A 106 -17.03 -9.69 16.52
N GLN A 107 -15.97 -10.13 17.20
CA GLN A 107 -15.65 -11.54 17.46
C GLN A 107 -15.98 -11.95 18.89
#